data_AF-A0A7G8DL58-F1
#
_entry.id   AF-A0A7G8DL58-F1
#
_cell.length_a   1.000
_cell.length_b   1.000
_cell.length_c   1.000
_cell.angle_alpha   90.00
_cell.angle_beta   90.00
_cell.angle_gamma   90.00
#
_symmetry.space_group_name_H-M   'P 1'
#
loop_
_entity.id
_entity.type
_entity.pdbx_description
1 polymer ?
#
loop_
_entity_poly.entity_id
_entity_poly.type
_entity_poly.pdbx_seq_one_letter_code
_entity_poly.pdbx_strand_id
1 'polypeptide(L)'
;MINVVRFGALALTLAFGSAAANAEGWSPSPEPPFWSKTRQKLQASGDLSQRTWLFMEAMDAPSLKAGEYLSNPARTPLGVEFDAALLMRRQGQEVWKVRELRMRALCNQQRLQRSSAQGQWLDYVGREDTSAKVRWICALQAPN
;
A
#
# COMPACT_ATOMS: atom_id res chain seq x y z
N MET A 1 -73.07 -14.35 1.50
CA MET A 1 -72.53 -13.20 0.76
C MET A 1 -71.10 -12.95 1.23
N ILE A 2 -70.15 -13.14 0.30
CA ILE A 2 -68.80 -12.56 0.16
C ILE A 2 -67.81 -12.74 1.33
N ASN A 3 -66.93 -13.72 1.14
CA ASN A 3 -65.60 -13.84 1.74
C ASN A 3 -64.71 -12.68 1.29
N VAL A 4 -64.05 -11.96 2.21
CA VAL A 4 -62.96 -11.05 1.89
C VAL A 4 -61.74 -11.44 2.72
N VAL A 5 -60.89 -12.29 2.15
CA VAL A 5 -59.55 -12.56 2.68
C VAL A 5 -58.64 -11.43 2.22
N ARG A 6 -58.19 -10.59 3.16
CA ARG A 6 -57.18 -9.56 2.94
C ARG A 6 -55.82 -10.24 2.71
N PHE A 7 -55.42 -10.38 1.45
CA PHE A 7 -54.02 -10.62 1.10
C PHE A 7 -53.29 -9.27 1.05
N GLY A 8 -52.65 -8.90 2.15
CA GLY A 8 -51.68 -7.81 2.19
C GLY A 8 -50.37 -8.29 1.58
N ALA A 9 -50.06 -7.85 0.37
CA ALA A 9 -48.79 -8.14 -0.29
C ALA A 9 -47.63 -7.43 0.44
N LEU A 10 -46.71 -8.22 1.01
CA LEU A 10 -45.42 -7.75 1.47
C LEU A 10 -44.54 -7.47 0.23
N ALA A 11 -44.49 -6.21 -0.18
CA ALA A 11 -43.51 -5.75 -1.16
C ALA A 11 -42.14 -5.63 -0.46
N LEU A 12 -41.34 -6.70 -0.48
CA LEU A 12 -39.90 -6.59 -0.22
C LEU A 12 -39.26 -5.86 -1.40
N THR A 13 -39.13 -4.55 -1.31
CA THR A 13 -38.18 -3.80 -2.12
C THR A 13 -36.77 -4.18 -1.66
N LEU A 14 -36.19 -5.19 -2.32
CA LEU A 14 -34.75 -5.41 -2.30
C LEU A 14 -34.11 -4.17 -2.92
N ALA A 15 -33.69 -3.23 -2.08
CA ALA A 15 -32.74 -2.22 -2.48
C ALA A 15 -31.48 -2.97 -2.89
N PHE A 16 -31.27 -3.12 -4.21
CA PHE A 16 -29.98 -3.49 -4.75
C PHE A 16 -29.00 -2.45 -4.22
N GLY A 17 -28.22 -2.85 -3.21
CA GLY A 17 -27.09 -2.07 -2.77
C GLY A 17 -26.29 -1.76 -4.02
N SER A 18 -26.11 -0.47 -4.30
CA SER A 18 -25.11 -0.02 -5.24
C SER A 18 -23.79 -0.48 -4.64
N ALA A 19 -23.37 -1.70 -4.97
CA ALA A 19 -21.99 -2.08 -4.90
C ALA A 19 -21.31 -1.08 -5.82
N ALA A 20 -20.77 -0.01 -5.22
CA ALA A 20 -19.81 0.82 -5.88
C ALA A 20 -18.78 -0.16 -6.44
N ALA A 21 -18.79 -0.32 -7.75
CA ALA A 21 -17.71 -0.96 -8.48
C ALA A 21 -16.48 -0.08 -8.25
N ASN A 22 -15.89 -0.20 -7.06
CA ASN A 22 -14.60 0.35 -6.77
C ASN A 22 -13.66 -0.48 -7.60
N ALA A 23 -13.18 0.14 -8.66
CA ALA A 23 -12.29 -0.44 -9.66
C ALA A 23 -11.36 -1.49 -9.06
N GLU A 24 -11.33 -2.64 -9.73
CA GLU A 24 -10.20 -3.57 -9.84
C GLU A 24 -8.88 -2.80 -9.73
N GLY A 25 -8.41 -2.64 -8.50
CA GLY A 25 -7.47 -1.60 -8.12
C GLY A 25 -6.41 -2.24 -7.25
N TRP A 26 -5.14 -1.95 -7.59
CA TRP A 26 -4.00 -2.44 -6.84
C TRP A 26 -4.21 -2.21 -5.34
N SER A 27 -3.91 -3.23 -4.54
CA SER A 27 -3.80 -3.14 -3.09
C SER A 27 -2.62 -4.01 -2.64
N PRO A 28 -2.03 -3.72 -1.46
CA PRO A 28 -0.95 -4.53 -0.94
C PRO A 28 -1.35 -5.99 -0.81
N SER A 29 -0.48 -6.88 -1.27
CA SER A 29 -0.65 -8.32 -1.02
C SER A 29 -0.37 -8.63 0.45
N PRO A 30 -0.93 -9.72 1.01
CA PRO A 30 -0.50 -10.22 2.32
C PRO A 30 1.02 -10.44 2.36
N GLU A 31 1.68 -10.07 3.45
CA GLU A 31 3.13 -10.24 3.59
C GLU A 31 3.50 -11.73 3.57
N PRO A 32 4.29 -12.21 2.59
CA PRO A 32 4.71 -13.62 2.56
C PRO A 32 5.65 -13.94 3.73
N PRO A 33 5.63 -15.18 4.27
CA PRO A 33 6.46 -15.56 5.43
C PRO A 33 7.96 -15.31 5.25
N PHE A 34 8.48 -15.47 4.03
CA PHE A 34 9.87 -15.15 3.69
C PHE A 34 10.21 -13.68 3.94
N TRP A 35 9.33 -12.77 3.49
CA TRP A 35 9.50 -11.33 3.64
C TRP A 35 9.33 -10.90 5.08
N SER A 36 8.34 -11.44 5.80
CA SER A 36 8.15 -11.17 7.22
C SER A 36 9.36 -11.57 8.06
N LYS A 37 9.91 -12.77 7.85
CA LYS A 37 11.12 -13.24 8.53
C LYS A 37 12.34 -12.39 8.17
N THR A 38 12.46 -11.99 6.90
CA THR A 38 13.57 -11.13 6.43
C THR A 38 13.52 -9.77 7.10
N ARG A 39 12.36 -9.12 7.10
CA ARG A 39 12.12 -7.84 7.78
C ARG A 39 12.44 -7.94 9.27
N GLN A 40 11.91 -8.95 9.96
CA GLN A 40 12.16 -9.13 11.40
C GLN A 40 13.66 -9.29 11.72
N LYS A 41 14.40 -10.05 10.90
CA LYS A 41 15.85 -10.20 11.06
C LYS A 41 16.58 -8.87 10.87
N LEU A 42 16.23 -8.09 9.85
CA LEU A 42 16.86 -6.79 9.57
C LEU A 42 16.51 -5.74 10.64
N GLN A 43 15.31 -5.82 11.20
CA GLN A 43 14.96 -5.00 12.37
C GLN A 43 15.79 -5.41 13.59
N ALA A 44 15.91 -6.72 13.86
CA ALA A 44 16.68 -7.23 14.99
C ALA A 44 18.19 -6.94 14.87
N SER A 45 18.76 -6.90 13.67
CA SER A 45 20.17 -6.52 13.44
C SER A 45 20.43 -5.02 13.48
N GLY A 46 19.37 -4.20 13.39
CA GLY A 46 19.47 -2.74 13.28
C GLY A 46 19.68 -2.21 11.85
N ASP A 47 19.69 -3.07 10.84
CA ASP A 47 19.80 -2.68 9.43
C ASP A 47 18.53 -2.01 8.90
N LEU A 48 17.39 -2.27 9.54
CA LEU A 48 16.10 -1.65 9.27
C LEU A 48 15.52 -1.07 10.57
N SER A 49 14.96 0.12 10.51
CA SER A 49 14.39 0.80 11.68
C SER A 49 13.27 -0.01 12.33
N GLN A 50 13.20 0.11 13.66
CA GLN A 50 12.15 -0.47 14.50
C GLN A 50 10.85 0.34 14.36
N ARG A 51 10.01 -0.07 13.41
CA ARG A 51 8.71 0.55 13.09
C ARG A 51 7.71 -0.51 12.63
N THR A 52 6.42 -0.16 12.63
CA THR A 52 5.39 -0.95 11.97
C THR A 52 5.48 -0.73 10.47
N TRP A 53 6.02 -1.72 9.77
CA TRP A 53 6.13 -1.71 8.31
C TRP A 53 4.97 -2.50 7.69
N LEU A 54 4.21 -1.84 6.85
CA LEU A 54 3.24 -2.46 5.97
C LEU A 54 3.96 -2.98 4.72
N PHE A 55 3.84 -4.27 4.44
CA PHE A 55 4.32 -4.86 3.19
C PHE A 55 3.47 -4.35 2.03
N MET A 56 4.12 -3.83 0.99
CA MET A 56 3.44 -3.30 -0.20
C MET A 56 3.43 -4.34 -1.32
N GLU A 57 4.62 -4.77 -1.72
CA GLU A 57 4.80 -5.78 -2.76
C GLU A 57 6.23 -6.34 -2.73
N ALA A 58 6.47 -7.37 -3.54
CA ALA A 58 7.81 -7.85 -3.79
C ALA A 58 8.00 -8.38 -5.20
N MET A 59 9.24 -8.29 -5.67
CA MET A 59 9.75 -9.01 -6.82
C MET A 59 10.60 -10.18 -6.31
N ASP A 60 10.31 -11.38 -6.83
CA ASP A 60 11.11 -12.58 -6.60
C ASP A 60 11.56 -13.17 -7.94
N ALA A 61 12.67 -12.66 -8.46
CA ALA A 61 13.31 -13.15 -9.67
C ALA A 61 14.66 -13.83 -9.34
N PRO A 62 15.15 -14.76 -10.18
CA PRO A 62 16.44 -15.43 -9.96
C PRO A 62 17.61 -14.45 -9.77
N SER A 63 17.57 -13.30 -10.43
CA SER A 63 18.61 -12.27 -10.38
C SER A 63 18.44 -11.26 -9.24
N LEU A 64 17.24 -11.10 -8.71
CA LEU A 64 16.89 -10.07 -7.73
C LEU A 64 15.67 -10.47 -6.88
N LYS A 65 15.85 -10.46 -5.56
CA LYS A 65 14.74 -10.34 -4.61
C LYS A 65 14.65 -8.89 -4.15
N ALA A 66 13.47 -8.28 -4.25
CA ALA A 66 13.21 -6.93 -3.77
C ALA A 66 11.86 -6.85 -3.06
N GLY A 67 11.82 -6.39 -1.81
CA GLY A 67 10.61 -6.18 -1.04
C GLY A 67 10.42 -4.70 -0.73
N GLU A 68 9.20 -4.19 -0.95
CA GLU A 68 8.82 -2.81 -0.71
C GLU A 68 7.88 -2.72 0.51
N TYR A 69 8.16 -1.76 1.38
CA TYR A 69 7.41 -1.52 2.60
C TYR A 69 7.08 -0.03 2.77
N LEU A 70 6.00 0.24 3.49
CA LEU A 70 5.54 1.57 3.87
C LEU A 70 5.33 1.66 5.38
N SER A 71 5.68 2.79 6.00
CA SER A 71 5.41 3.07 7.41
C SER A 71 5.05 4.55 7.61
N ASN A 72 4.42 4.86 8.74
CA ASN A 72 4.09 6.22 9.19
C ASN A 72 3.40 7.09 8.12
N PRO A 73 2.30 6.63 7.48
CA PRO A 73 1.55 7.48 6.57
C PRO A 73 0.94 8.68 7.33
N ALA A 74 1.18 9.88 6.82
CA ALA A 74 0.67 11.13 7.35
C ALA A 74 0.04 11.95 6.22
N ARG A 75 -1.24 12.34 6.40
CA ARG A 75 -1.92 13.22 5.44
C ARG A 75 -1.36 14.64 5.53
N THR A 76 -1.25 15.27 4.36
CA THR A 76 -0.82 16.66 4.16
C THR A 76 -1.77 17.33 3.15
N PRO A 77 -1.73 18.66 3.01
CA PRO A 77 -2.51 19.36 1.99
C PRO A 77 -2.21 18.91 0.55
N LEU A 78 -1.00 18.37 0.28
CA LEU A 78 -0.58 17.94 -1.05
C LEU A 78 -0.79 16.44 -1.32
N GLY A 79 -1.06 15.65 -0.28
CA GLY A 79 -1.27 14.22 -0.38
C GLY A 79 -0.83 13.46 0.88
N VAL A 80 -0.09 12.37 0.75
CA VAL A 80 0.33 11.53 1.88
C VAL A 80 1.85 11.42 1.91
N GLU A 81 2.48 11.83 3.00
CA GLU A 81 3.89 11.54 3.25
C GLU A 81 4.06 10.27 4.08
N PHE A 82 5.13 9.53 3.84
CA PHE A 82 5.38 8.26 4.50
C PHE A 82 6.86 7.88 4.46
N ASP A 83 7.26 6.93 5.27
CA ASP A 83 8.57 6.30 5.18
C ASP A 83 8.44 5.03 4.33
N ALA A 84 9.36 4.83 3.40
CA ALA A 84 9.45 3.62 2.59
C ALA A 84 10.71 2.84 2.93
N ALA A 85 10.63 1.52 2.91
CA ALA A 85 11.82 0.67 2.96
C ALA A 85 11.87 -0.25 1.73
N LEU A 86 13.07 -0.33 1.14
CA LEU A 86 13.38 -1.23 0.03
C LEU A 86 14.45 -2.22 0.48
N LEU A 87 14.09 -3.49 0.55
CA LEU A 87 14.96 -4.60 0.93
C LEU A 87 15.39 -5.33 -0.33
N MET A 88 16.67 -5.32 -0.69
CA MET A 88 17.15 -5.94 -1.92
C MET A 88 18.26 -6.94 -1.67
N ARG A 89 18.21 -8.07 -2.39
CA ARG A 89 19.32 -9.01 -2.49
C ARG A 89 19.48 -9.48 -3.92
N ARG A 90 20.65 -9.27 -4.50
CA ARG A 90 20.98 -9.74 -5.85
C ARG A 90 21.52 -11.17 -5.81
N GLN A 91 21.45 -11.86 -6.93
CA GLN A 91 22.08 -13.17 -7.07
C GLN A 91 23.57 -13.12 -6.70
N GLY A 92 24.03 -14.12 -5.95
CA GLY A 92 25.42 -14.21 -5.48
C GLY A 92 25.77 -13.26 -4.33
N GLN A 93 24.84 -12.41 -3.87
CA GLN A 93 25.02 -11.59 -2.68
C GLN A 93 24.37 -12.24 -1.47
N GLU A 94 25.13 -12.38 -0.39
CA GLU A 94 24.62 -12.92 0.88
C GLU A 94 23.92 -11.84 1.72
N VAL A 95 24.43 -10.61 1.65
CA VAL A 95 23.97 -9.48 2.47
C VAL A 95 22.82 -8.73 1.78
N TRP A 96 21.81 -8.37 2.58
CA TRP A 96 20.71 -7.51 2.15
C TRP A 96 21.17 -6.06 2.06
N LYS A 97 20.82 -5.40 0.96
CA LYS A 97 20.88 -3.95 0.84
C LYS A 97 19.55 -3.37 1.30
N VAL A 98 19.57 -2.62 2.39
CA VAL A 98 18.41 -1.91 2.93
C VAL A 98 18.49 -0.44 2.56
N ARG A 99 17.36 0.14 2.14
CA ARG A 99 17.21 1.58 1.90
C ARG A 99 15.93 2.07 2.51
N GLU A 100 16.04 2.97 3.48
CA GLU A 100 14.90 3.76 3.96
C GLU A 100 14.86 5.10 3.24
N LEU A 101 13.67 5.52 2.83
CA LEU A 101 13.42 6.75 2.09
C LEU A 101 12.23 7.47 2.70
N ARG A 102 12.34 8.78 2.89
CA ARG A 102 11.16 9.61 3.09
C ARG A 102 10.48 9.84 1.74
N MET A 103 9.18 9.58 1.64
CA MET A 103 8.42 9.65 0.40
C MET A 103 7.14 10.45 0.58
N ARG A 104 6.57 10.89 -0.55
CA ARG A 104 5.21 11.44 -0.61
C ARG A 104 4.47 11.01 -1.86
N ALA A 105 3.20 10.69 -1.69
CA ALA A 105 2.23 10.49 -2.74
C ALA A 105 1.48 11.79 -2.99
N LEU A 106 1.61 12.35 -4.19
CA LEU A 106 0.88 13.54 -4.63
C LEU A 106 -0.48 13.10 -5.19
N CYS A 107 -1.52 13.16 -4.38
CA CYS A 107 -2.80 12.49 -4.68
C CYS A 107 -3.49 13.02 -5.94
N ASN A 108 -3.48 14.34 -6.15
CA ASN A 108 -4.08 14.95 -7.33
C ASN A 108 -3.28 14.69 -8.61
N GLN A 109 -1.99 14.37 -8.48
CA GLN A 109 -1.09 14.15 -9.60
C GLN A 109 -0.83 12.67 -9.88
N GLN A 110 -1.24 11.78 -8.96
CA GLN A 110 -0.97 10.34 -9.01
C GLN A 110 0.52 9.98 -9.14
N ARG A 111 1.38 10.74 -8.45
CA ARG A 111 2.84 10.61 -8.54
C ARG A 111 3.48 10.36 -7.18
N LEU A 112 4.62 9.69 -7.19
CA LEU A 112 5.48 9.53 -6.03
C LEU A 112 6.66 10.49 -6.12
N GLN A 113 7.04 11.04 -4.98
CA GLN A 113 8.29 11.75 -4.80
C GLN A 113 9.04 11.18 -3.60
N ARG A 114 10.36 11.29 -3.63
CA ARG A 114 11.23 10.99 -2.50
C ARG A 114 11.93 12.26 -2.03
N SER A 115 12.18 12.35 -0.73
CA SER A 115 13.05 13.39 -0.21
C SER A 115 14.51 13.04 -0.52
N SER A 116 15.28 14.06 -0.87
CA SER A 116 16.74 13.99 -0.97
C SER A 116 17.38 14.20 0.41
N ALA A 117 18.69 13.97 0.50
CA ALA A 117 19.45 14.25 1.73
C ALA A 117 19.40 15.74 2.12
N GLN A 118 19.16 16.64 1.15
CA GLN A 118 19.03 18.08 1.34
C GLN A 118 17.58 18.53 1.58
N GLY A 119 16.64 17.59 1.79
CA GLY A 119 15.23 17.89 2.04
C GLY A 119 14.41 18.28 0.80
N GLN A 120 15.02 18.28 -0.40
CA GLN A 120 14.30 18.54 -1.64
C GLN A 120 13.47 17.34 -2.07
N TRP A 121 12.24 17.58 -2.54
CA TRP A 121 11.39 16.54 -3.11
C TRP A 121 11.72 16.30 -4.58
N LEU A 122 12.07 15.07 -4.92
CA LEU A 122 12.42 14.64 -6.27
C LEU A 122 11.43 13.59 -6.75
N ASP A 123 11.10 13.63 -8.04
CA ASP A 123 10.24 12.60 -8.63
C ASP A 123 10.85 11.22 -8.46
N TYR A 124 10.03 10.32 -7.94
CA TYR A 124 10.36 8.92 -7.86
C TYR A 124 9.80 8.25 -9.10
N VAL A 125 10.69 7.90 -10.03
CA VAL A 125 10.31 7.21 -11.27
C VAL A 125 9.76 5.85 -10.90
N GLY A 126 8.43 5.78 -10.91
CA GLY A 126 7.69 4.57 -10.62
C GLY A 126 7.60 3.64 -11.82
N ARG A 127 7.15 2.40 -11.58
CA ARG A 127 6.78 1.44 -12.63
C ARG A 127 5.39 1.78 -13.19
N GLU A 128 4.95 1.09 -14.25
CA GLU A 128 3.68 1.33 -14.95
C GLU A 128 2.45 1.34 -14.00
N ASP A 129 2.50 0.57 -12.92
CA ASP A 129 1.46 0.43 -11.89
C ASP A 129 1.45 1.53 -10.81
N THR A 130 2.36 2.50 -10.89
CA THR A 130 2.57 3.51 -9.82
C THR A 130 1.32 4.33 -9.52
N SER A 131 0.54 4.71 -10.54
CA SER A 131 -0.67 5.49 -10.33
C SER A 131 -1.73 4.74 -9.52
N ALA A 132 -1.81 3.41 -9.65
CA ALA A 132 -2.72 2.59 -8.86
C ALA A 132 -2.26 2.51 -7.39
N LYS A 133 -0.97 2.30 -7.16
CA LYS A 133 -0.37 2.34 -5.82
C LYS A 133 -0.57 3.71 -5.14
N VAL A 134 -0.37 4.81 -5.87
CA VAL A 134 -0.59 6.16 -5.34
C VAL A 134 -2.05 6.36 -4.92
N ARG A 135 -3.01 5.93 -5.75
CA ARG A 135 -4.44 5.98 -5.38
C ARG A 135 -4.72 5.23 -4.08
N TRP A 136 -4.15 4.04 -3.92
CA TRP A 136 -4.29 3.26 -2.69
C TRP A 136 -3.67 3.97 -1.48
N ILE A 137 -2.44 4.49 -1.59
CA ILE A 137 -1.78 5.25 -0.51
C ILE A 137 -2.62 6.47 -0.11
N CYS A 138 -3.18 7.19 -1.10
CA CYS A 138 -4.03 8.35 -0.87
C CYS A 138 -5.39 8.04 -0.23
N ALA A 139 -5.81 6.77 -0.25
CA ALA A 139 -7.02 6.29 0.43
C ALA A 139 -6.75 5.85 1.88
N LEU A 140 -5.49 5.76 2.32
CA LEU A 140 -5.17 5.43 3.71
C LEU A 140 -5.84 6.43 4.66
N GLN A 141 -6.48 5.91 5.70
CA GLN A 141 -7.02 6.74 6.77
C GLN A 141 -5.85 7.41 7.50
N ALA A 142 -6.03 8.66 7.92
CA ALA A 142 -5.09 9.27 8.84
C ALA A 142 -5.12 8.44 10.13
N PRO A 143 -3.97 8.16 10.77
CA PRO A 143 -4.01 7.63 12.13
C PRO A 143 -4.82 8.60 13.00
N ASN A 144 -5.78 8.06 13.76
CA ASN A 144 -6.55 8.82 14.75
C ASN A 144 -5.64 9.35 15.86
#